data_AF-A0A059XPP6-F1
#
_entry.id   AF-A0A059XPP6-F1
#
_cell.length_a   1.000
_cell.length_b   1.000
_cell.length_c   1.000
_cell.angle_alpha   90.00
_cell.angle_beta   90.00
_cell.angle_gamma   90.00
#
_symmetry.space_group_name_H-M   'P 1'
#
loop_
_entity.id
_entity.type
_entity.pdbx_description
1 polymer ?
#
loop_
_entity_poly.entity_id
_entity_poly.type
_entity_poly.pdbx_seq_one_letter_code
_entity_poly.pdbx_strand_id
1 'polypeptide(L)'
;YGLPDINILSNNTSFVPKDKICIKNGVHLNNKAIDNINKVDIQNETFSFDFQPDLNNHPGPSPSVLLQALTMSNANDGINLERLETIGDSFLKYAITAYLYCTPDNVHEGKLSHLRSKQVSNLNLYRLGKLKMFGERMISTKFEPHDNWLPPCYFVPHKLEKALINASIPTSLWNMITLPTFKDPTDKEIEEVIQQFKVGFSNDDLENTPLFVPYNLVTQHSIPDKSIADCVEALIGAYLISCGARGALLFMSWLGIRVLPSLDNSKLGYLKPPSSPLLRNVHDPEGELAKLMNGFESFEQHLGYRFQDRSYLLQAMT
;
A
#
# COMPACT_ATOMS: atom_id res chain seq x y z
N TYR A 1 12.19 15.97 5.74
CA TYR A 1 12.15 15.44 4.36
C TYR A 1 10.73 14.96 4.06
N GLY A 2 9.85 15.93 3.78
CA GLY A 2 8.44 15.69 3.53
C GLY A 2 8.23 15.10 2.14
N LEU A 3 7.17 14.29 2.00
CA LEU A 3 6.65 13.88 0.69
C LEU A 3 6.44 15.14 -0.17
N PRO A 4 7.17 15.34 -1.27
CA PRO A 4 6.75 16.33 -2.25
C PRO A 4 5.44 15.81 -2.84
N ASP A 5 4.42 16.67 -2.85
CA ASP A 5 3.03 16.42 -3.28
C ASP A 5 2.11 15.66 -2.30
N ILE A 6 1.85 16.25 -1.12
CA ILE A 6 0.77 15.84 -0.20
C ILE A 6 -0.65 16.18 -0.74
N ASN A 7 -0.77 16.91 -1.86
CA ASN A 7 -2.07 17.25 -2.47
C ASN A 7 -2.62 16.18 -3.45
N ILE A 8 -2.36 14.88 -3.18
CA ILE A 8 -2.96 13.77 -3.94
C ILE A 8 -4.50 13.83 -3.86
N LEU A 9 -5.02 14.23 -2.69
CA LEU A 9 -6.44 14.21 -2.37
C LEU A 9 -7.19 15.47 -2.85
N SER A 10 -6.59 16.66 -2.76
CA SER A 10 -7.31 17.94 -2.94
C SER A 10 -7.58 18.35 -4.40
N ASN A 11 -6.82 17.83 -5.38
CA ASN A 11 -6.93 18.27 -6.78
C ASN A 11 -7.91 17.44 -7.65
N ASN A 12 -8.47 16.33 -7.12
CA ASN A 12 -9.18 15.30 -7.91
C ASN A 12 -10.63 15.00 -7.44
N THR A 13 -11.21 15.93 -6.68
CA THR A 13 -12.47 15.76 -5.91
C THR A 13 -13.66 16.50 -6.49
N SER A 14 -13.48 17.30 -7.55
CA SER A 14 -14.53 18.16 -8.10
C SER A 14 -15.50 17.40 -9.02
N PHE A 15 -16.12 16.31 -8.56
CA PHE A 15 -17.36 15.78 -9.12
C PHE A 15 -17.98 14.73 -8.17
N VAL A 16 -19.10 15.06 -7.53
CA VAL A 16 -19.92 14.09 -6.80
C VAL A 16 -20.98 13.56 -7.78
N PRO A 17 -20.98 12.26 -8.14
CA PRO A 17 -22.11 11.68 -8.83
C PRO A 17 -23.37 11.87 -7.98
N LYS A 18 -24.49 12.27 -8.58
CA LYS A 18 -25.79 12.22 -7.91
C LYS A 18 -26.16 10.75 -7.71
N ASP A 19 -25.71 10.14 -6.63
CA ASP A 19 -26.12 8.78 -6.28
C ASP A 19 -27.61 8.81 -5.93
N LYS A 20 -28.43 8.14 -6.76
CA LYS A 20 -29.72 7.64 -6.30
C LYS A 20 -29.43 6.63 -5.21
N ILE A 21 -29.70 7.04 -3.97
CA ILE A 21 -29.64 6.22 -2.76
C ILE A 21 -30.28 4.85 -3.08
N CYS A 22 -29.46 3.80 -3.11
CA CYS A 22 -29.98 2.44 -3.07
C CYS A 22 -30.43 2.21 -1.62
N ILE A 23 -31.72 2.39 -1.36
CA ILE A 23 -32.30 2.19 -0.02
C ILE A 23 -32.16 0.70 0.29
N LYS A 24 -31.24 0.35 1.19
CA LYS A 24 -31.20 -0.99 1.81
C LYS A 24 -32.53 -1.19 2.55
N ASN A 25 -33.33 -2.16 2.11
CA ASN A 25 -34.39 -2.72 2.96
C ASN A 25 -33.71 -3.31 4.20
N GLY A 26 -34.03 -2.75 5.37
CA GLY A 26 -33.44 -3.15 6.63
C GLY A 26 -33.71 -4.62 6.94
N VAL A 27 -32.64 -5.38 7.19
CA VAL A 27 -32.74 -6.68 7.85
C VAL A 27 -33.11 -6.42 9.31
N HIS A 28 -34.33 -6.79 9.69
CA HIS A 28 -34.77 -6.74 11.09
C HIS A 28 -33.93 -7.72 11.94
N LEU A 29 -32.96 -7.19 12.69
CA LEU A 29 -32.30 -7.91 13.77
C LEU A 29 -33.19 -7.81 15.03
N ASN A 30 -33.69 -8.96 15.48
CA ASN A 30 -34.43 -9.09 16.73
C ASN A 30 -33.46 -8.92 17.92
N ASN A 31 -33.44 -7.73 18.52
CA ASN A 31 -32.75 -7.51 19.79
C ASN A 31 -33.69 -7.80 20.96
N LYS A 32 -33.54 -8.96 21.59
CA LYS A 32 -34.03 -9.19 22.95
C LYS A 32 -32.85 -9.42 23.89
N ALA A 33 -32.78 -8.53 24.87
CA ALA A 33 -32.19 -8.65 26.20
C ALA A 33 -30.68 -8.88 26.30
N ILE A 34 -29.93 -7.81 26.60
CA ILE A 34 -28.89 -7.82 27.64
C ILE A 34 -28.94 -6.47 28.36
N ASP A 35 -29.27 -6.51 29.65
CA ASP A 35 -29.40 -5.38 30.56
C ASP A 35 -28.04 -4.81 31.00
N ASN A 36 -27.99 -3.48 31.10
CA ASN A 36 -27.29 -2.63 32.06
C ASN A 36 -25.95 -3.11 32.66
N ILE A 37 -24.82 -2.73 32.04
CA ILE A 37 -23.56 -2.45 32.77
C ILE A 37 -22.81 -1.28 32.07
N ASN A 38 -22.65 -0.17 32.81
CA ASN A 38 -21.70 0.94 32.66
C ASN A 38 -21.45 1.56 31.27
N LYS A 39 -22.07 2.73 31.05
CA LYS A 39 -21.71 3.71 30.01
C LYS A 39 -20.27 4.21 30.20
N VAL A 40 -19.33 3.58 29.50
CA VAL A 40 -18.16 4.24 28.94
C VAL A 40 -18.51 4.47 27.47
N ASP A 41 -18.54 5.72 27.02
CA ASP A 41 -18.70 6.09 25.60
C ASP A 41 -17.46 5.61 24.82
N ILE A 42 -17.37 4.31 24.59
CA ILE A 42 -16.62 3.76 23.48
C ILE A 42 -17.53 4.03 22.29
N GLN A 43 -17.28 5.12 21.56
CA GLN A 43 -17.75 5.21 20.19
C GLN A 43 -17.18 3.99 19.49
N ASN A 44 -18.00 2.96 19.33
CA ASN A 44 -17.74 1.88 18.40
C ASN A 44 -17.76 2.52 17.02
N GLU A 45 -16.65 3.15 16.63
CA GLU A 45 -16.36 3.52 15.26
C GLU A 45 -16.22 2.22 14.47
N THR A 46 -17.37 1.63 14.14
CA THR A 46 -17.41 0.45 13.29
C THR A 46 -16.96 0.89 11.90
N PHE A 47 -15.78 0.45 11.51
CA PHE A 47 -15.25 0.66 10.17
C PHE A 47 -16.29 0.20 9.11
N SER A 48 -16.54 1.03 8.11
CA SER A 48 -17.47 0.75 7.01
C SER A 48 -16.78 1.03 5.67
N PHE A 49 -16.72 0.03 4.79
CA PHE A 49 -16.22 0.19 3.42
C PHE A 49 -17.09 1.14 2.58
N ASP A 50 -18.38 1.23 2.91
CA ASP A 50 -19.34 2.10 2.21
C ASP A 50 -19.12 3.58 2.59
N PHE A 51 -18.49 3.85 3.74
CA PHE A 51 -18.21 5.22 4.17
C PHE A 51 -17.08 5.83 3.31
N GLN A 52 -17.35 7.00 2.72
CA GLN A 52 -16.37 7.76 1.95
C GLN A 52 -16.23 9.15 2.58
N PRO A 53 -15.10 9.46 3.25
CA PRO A 53 -14.87 10.77 3.84
C PRO A 53 -14.69 11.84 2.74
N ASP A 54 -14.96 13.11 3.08
CA ASP A 54 -14.61 14.22 2.20
C ASP A 54 -13.09 14.37 2.10
N LEU A 55 -12.57 14.28 0.89
CA LEU A 55 -11.14 14.26 0.60
C LEU A 55 -10.53 15.65 0.39
N ASN A 56 -11.34 16.71 0.23
CA ASN A 56 -10.83 18.05 -0.09
C ASN A 56 -9.86 18.58 0.97
N ASN A 57 -10.19 18.37 2.25
CA ASN A 57 -9.42 18.83 3.40
C ASN A 57 -8.89 17.66 4.25
N HIS A 58 -8.88 16.44 3.70
CA HIS A 58 -8.49 15.26 4.46
C HIS A 58 -6.95 15.21 4.62
N PRO A 59 -6.43 15.05 5.85
CA PRO A 59 -4.97 15.07 6.09
C PRO A 59 -4.25 13.82 5.58
N GLY A 60 -5.00 12.80 5.14
CA GLY A 60 -4.48 11.49 4.77
C GLY A 60 -4.45 10.54 5.97
N PRO A 61 -3.79 9.37 5.84
CA PRO A 61 -3.57 8.47 6.97
C PRO A 61 -2.75 9.13 8.08
N SER A 62 -3.07 8.82 9.33
CA SER A 62 -2.32 9.33 10.47
C SER A 62 -0.86 8.81 10.45
N PRO A 63 0.09 9.53 11.06
CA PRO A 63 1.47 9.07 11.15
C PRO A 63 1.63 7.68 11.78
N SER A 64 0.77 7.30 12.73
CA SER A 64 0.80 5.98 13.36
C SER A 64 0.41 4.86 12.40
N VAL A 65 -0.59 5.08 11.55
CA VAL A 65 -1.02 4.12 10.52
C VAL A 65 0.05 3.99 9.43
N LEU A 66 0.69 5.11 9.04
CA LEU A 66 1.81 5.08 8.11
C LEU A 66 3.02 4.33 8.68
N LEU A 67 3.34 4.56 9.96
CA LEU A 67 4.41 3.82 10.64
C LEU A 67 4.10 2.32 10.68
N GLN A 68 2.85 1.95 10.97
CA GLN A 68 2.42 0.55 10.91
C GLN A 68 2.64 -0.07 9.52
N ALA A 69 2.26 0.63 8.45
CA ALA A 69 2.45 0.15 7.07
C ALA A 69 3.94 0.03 6.67
N LEU A 70 4.82 0.80 7.30
CA LEU A 70 6.27 0.79 7.06
C LEU A 70 7.03 -0.21 7.95
N THR A 71 6.37 -0.82 8.95
CA THR A 71 7.01 -1.71 9.92
C THR A 71 6.80 -3.17 9.54
N MET A 72 7.89 -3.86 9.23
CA MET A 72 7.87 -5.27 8.86
C MET A 72 7.65 -6.16 10.10
N SER A 73 7.10 -7.35 9.90
CA SER A 73 6.87 -8.31 11.00
C SER A 73 8.18 -8.74 11.69
N ASN A 74 9.29 -8.80 10.95
CA ASN A 74 10.61 -9.12 11.50
C ASN A 74 11.21 -7.99 12.38
N ALA A 75 10.67 -6.77 12.34
CA ALA A 75 11.05 -5.72 13.28
C ALA A 75 10.57 -6.02 14.71
N ASN A 76 9.65 -6.97 14.88
CA ASN A 76 9.15 -7.43 16.19
C ASN A 76 8.74 -6.25 17.10
N ASP A 77 8.12 -5.24 16.50
CA ASP A 77 7.51 -4.10 17.19
C ASP A 77 6.05 -4.44 17.57
N GLY A 78 5.42 -3.60 18.39
CA GLY A 78 4.01 -3.74 18.77
C GLY A 78 3.02 -3.51 17.62
N ILE A 79 3.51 -3.05 16.46
CA ILE A 79 2.74 -2.80 15.24
C ILE A 79 3.47 -3.38 14.04
N ASN A 80 2.71 -3.87 13.05
CA ASN A 80 3.28 -4.35 11.79
C ASN A 80 2.29 -4.19 10.62
N LEU A 81 2.82 -4.37 9.42
CA LEU A 81 2.10 -4.14 8.17
C LEU A 81 1.10 -5.24 7.79
N GLU A 82 1.11 -6.43 8.40
CA GLU A 82 0.42 -7.64 7.90
C GLU A 82 -1.09 -7.45 7.71
N ARG A 83 -1.76 -6.80 8.67
CA ARG A 83 -3.22 -6.56 8.58
C ARG A 83 -3.57 -5.53 7.50
N LEU A 84 -2.71 -4.51 7.35
CA LEU A 84 -2.88 -3.48 6.32
C LEU A 84 -2.57 -4.06 4.92
N GLU A 85 -1.54 -4.89 4.81
CA GLU A 85 -1.19 -5.64 3.61
C GLU A 85 -2.37 -6.49 3.16
N THR A 86 -2.95 -7.28 4.08
CA THR A 86 -4.09 -8.18 3.78
C THR A 86 -5.25 -7.43 3.13
N ILE A 87 -5.66 -6.28 3.71
CA ILE A 87 -6.77 -5.51 3.16
C ILE A 87 -6.38 -4.73 1.90
N GLY A 88 -5.14 -4.24 1.85
CA GLY A 88 -4.59 -3.54 0.72
C GLY A 88 -4.49 -4.41 -0.53
N ASP A 89 -3.99 -5.64 -0.41
CA ASP A 89 -3.92 -6.63 -1.49
C ASP A 89 -5.32 -6.97 -2.04
N SER A 90 -6.28 -7.20 -1.14
CA SER A 90 -7.67 -7.46 -1.51
C SER A 90 -8.26 -6.30 -2.31
N PHE A 91 -8.07 -5.06 -1.85
CA PHE A 91 -8.56 -3.87 -2.54
C PHE A 91 -7.81 -3.58 -3.84
N LEU A 92 -6.48 -3.76 -3.88
CA LEU A 92 -5.65 -3.65 -5.07
C LEU A 92 -6.17 -4.55 -6.20
N LYS A 93 -6.40 -5.83 -5.88
CA LYS A 93 -6.96 -6.81 -6.82
C LYS A 93 -8.35 -6.41 -7.30
N TYR A 94 -9.21 -5.96 -6.39
CA TYR A 94 -10.56 -5.49 -6.73
C TYR A 94 -10.51 -4.27 -7.66
N ALA A 95 -9.76 -3.23 -7.30
CA ALA A 95 -9.67 -1.97 -8.03
C ALA A 95 -9.13 -2.16 -9.45
N ILE A 96 -8.08 -2.96 -9.61
CA ILE A 96 -7.53 -3.30 -10.93
C ILE A 96 -8.54 -4.10 -11.75
N THR A 97 -9.21 -5.08 -11.14
CA THR A 97 -10.22 -5.90 -11.82
C THR A 97 -11.38 -5.03 -12.30
N ALA A 98 -11.91 -4.16 -11.44
CA ALA A 98 -12.99 -3.24 -11.78
C ALA A 98 -12.58 -2.27 -12.90
N TYR A 99 -11.38 -1.70 -12.83
CA TYR A 99 -10.86 -0.82 -13.88
C TYR A 99 -10.73 -1.55 -15.23
N LEU A 100 -10.14 -2.76 -15.23
CA LEU A 100 -9.98 -3.56 -16.44
C LEU A 100 -11.30 -4.06 -17.02
N TYR A 101 -12.32 -4.25 -16.19
CA TYR A 101 -13.65 -4.62 -16.64
C TYR A 101 -14.41 -3.44 -17.27
N CYS A 102 -14.26 -2.23 -16.74
CA CYS A 102 -15.00 -1.05 -17.21
C CYS A 102 -14.32 -0.23 -18.33
N THR A 103 -13.03 -0.44 -18.63
CA THR A 103 -12.27 0.44 -19.56
C THR A 103 -12.23 -0.06 -21.01
N PRO A 104 -12.00 -1.35 -21.30
CA PRO A 104 -11.97 -1.88 -22.67
C PRO A 104 -13.28 -2.59 -23.04
N ASP A 105 -13.89 -2.19 -24.16
CA ASP A 105 -14.99 -2.94 -24.75
C ASP A 105 -14.45 -4.25 -25.37
N ASN A 106 -15.13 -5.36 -25.09
CA ASN A 106 -15.01 -6.63 -25.81
C ASN A 106 -13.65 -7.36 -25.70
N VAL A 107 -13.01 -7.30 -24.53
CA VAL A 107 -11.82 -8.12 -24.22
C VAL A 107 -12.23 -9.37 -23.44
N HIS A 108 -11.84 -10.55 -23.94
CA HIS A 108 -12.14 -11.82 -23.27
C HIS A 108 -11.39 -11.97 -21.93
N GLU A 109 -11.96 -12.80 -21.05
CA GLU A 109 -11.49 -13.05 -19.68
C GLU A 109 -9.98 -13.34 -19.61
N GLY A 110 -9.46 -14.24 -20.44
CA GLY A 110 -8.04 -14.63 -20.39
C GLY A 110 -7.07 -13.46 -20.56
N LYS A 111 -7.37 -12.50 -21.44
CA LYS A 111 -6.55 -11.28 -21.61
C LYS A 111 -6.71 -10.33 -20.42
N LEU A 112 -7.91 -10.19 -19.86
CA LEU A 112 -8.12 -9.39 -18.64
C LEU A 112 -7.37 -9.98 -17.45
N SER A 113 -7.45 -11.30 -17.27
CA SER A 113 -6.73 -12.04 -16.24
C SER A 113 -5.21 -11.90 -16.39
N HIS A 114 -4.68 -11.98 -17.60
CA HIS A 114 -3.25 -11.73 -17.86
C HIS A 114 -2.83 -10.29 -17.50
N LEU A 115 -3.62 -9.29 -17.92
CA LEU A 115 -3.34 -7.88 -17.61
C LEU A 115 -3.41 -7.60 -16.10
N ARG A 116 -4.40 -8.18 -15.41
CA ARG A 116 -4.55 -8.10 -13.96
C ARG A 116 -3.32 -8.68 -13.28
N SER A 117 -2.93 -9.92 -13.59
CA SER A 117 -1.77 -10.61 -13.01
C SER A 117 -0.48 -9.82 -13.20
N LYS A 118 -0.30 -9.14 -14.35
CA LYS A 118 0.85 -8.27 -14.59
C LYS A 118 0.88 -7.07 -13.65
N GLN A 119 -0.27 -6.43 -13.42
CA GLN A 119 -0.36 -5.23 -12.56
C GLN A 119 -0.26 -5.56 -11.06
N VAL A 120 -0.91 -6.64 -10.60
CA VAL A 120 -0.87 -7.06 -9.18
C VAL A 120 0.39 -7.84 -8.82
N SER A 121 1.31 -8.08 -9.77
CA SER A 121 2.51 -8.87 -9.49
C SER A 121 3.43 -8.17 -8.48
N ASN A 122 4.02 -8.94 -7.57
CA ASN A 122 5.01 -8.45 -6.60
C ASN A 122 6.16 -7.70 -7.27
N LEU A 123 6.62 -8.14 -8.45
CA LEU A 123 7.67 -7.46 -9.22
C LEU A 123 7.25 -6.04 -9.65
N ASN A 124 5.99 -5.86 -10.06
CA ASN A 124 5.48 -4.55 -10.42
C ASN A 124 5.39 -3.65 -9.19
N LEU A 125 4.80 -4.15 -8.09
CA LEU A 125 4.66 -3.40 -6.84
C LEU A 125 6.01 -3.00 -6.25
N TYR A 126 6.98 -3.93 -6.24
CA TYR A 126 8.37 -3.63 -5.88
C TYR A 126 8.95 -2.48 -6.70
N ARG A 127 8.80 -2.51 -8.04
CA ARG A 127 9.30 -1.44 -8.91
C ARG A 127 8.67 -0.08 -8.56
N LEU A 128 7.37 -0.05 -8.29
CA LEU A 128 6.67 1.18 -7.89
C LEU A 128 7.14 1.66 -6.52
N GLY A 129 7.23 0.77 -5.53
CA GLY A 129 7.69 1.11 -4.19
C GLY A 129 9.15 1.58 -4.16
N LYS A 130 10.01 0.96 -4.97
CA LYS A 130 11.40 1.36 -5.15
C LYS A 130 11.51 2.77 -5.76
N LEU A 131 10.71 3.08 -6.79
CA LEU A 131 10.68 4.43 -7.38
C LEU A 131 10.24 5.51 -6.39
N LYS A 132 9.43 5.15 -5.39
CA LYS A 132 9.00 6.04 -4.30
C LYS A 132 9.90 6.00 -3.07
N MET A 133 11.01 5.25 -3.12
CA MET A 133 11.98 5.12 -2.03
C MET A 133 11.36 4.59 -0.73
N PHE A 134 10.38 3.68 -0.83
CA PHE A 134 9.76 3.09 0.37
C PHE A 134 10.75 2.23 1.17
N GLY A 135 11.66 1.54 0.50
CA GLY A 135 12.70 0.75 1.17
C GLY A 135 13.48 1.58 2.21
N GLU A 136 13.92 2.79 1.87
CA GLU A 136 14.70 3.66 2.77
C GLU A 136 13.93 4.13 4.02
N ARG A 137 12.61 3.93 4.04
CA ARG A 137 11.72 4.37 5.13
C ARG A 137 11.13 3.22 5.93
N MET A 138 11.38 1.99 5.51
CA MET A 138 10.85 0.81 6.16
C MET A 138 11.69 0.44 7.38
N ILE A 139 11.01 -0.09 8.39
CA ILE A 139 11.64 -0.64 9.60
C ILE A 139 11.63 -2.16 9.45
N SER A 140 12.80 -2.74 9.23
CA SER A 140 12.99 -4.15 8.91
C SER A 140 13.74 -4.94 9.99
N THR A 141 14.27 -4.27 11.00
CA THR A 141 15.05 -4.90 12.06
C THR A 141 14.49 -4.51 13.41
N LYS A 142 14.61 -5.43 14.37
CA LYS A 142 14.26 -5.16 15.75
C LYS A 142 15.13 -4.05 16.29
N PHE A 143 14.51 -3.03 16.86
CA PHE A 143 15.24 -1.95 17.50
C PHE A 143 15.94 -2.48 18.76
N GLU A 144 17.27 -2.39 18.78
CA GLU A 144 18.13 -2.80 19.89
C GLU A 144 19.06 -1.62 20.21
N PRO A 145 18.83 -0.88 21.31
CA PRO A 145 19.53 0.37 21.60
C PRO A 145 21.06 0.27 21.60
N HIS A 146 21.60 -0.90 21.92
CA HIS A 146 23.05 -1.13 21.99
C HIS A 146 23.66 -1.50 20.64
N ASP A 147 22.86 -2.01 19.70
CA ASP A 147 23.36 -2.60 18.45
C ASP A 147 23.09 -1.71 17.23
N ASN A 148 21.91 -1.08 17.16
CA ASN A 148 21.45 -0.39 15.95
C ASN A 148 20.86 1.00 16.18
N TRP A 149 20.93 1.54 17.39
CA TRP A 149 20.58 2.93 17.61
C TRP A 149 21.66 3.85 17.05
N LEU A 150 21.23 4.85 16.29
CA LEU A 150 22.08 5.93 15.80
C LEU A 150 21.55 7.28 16.29
N PRO A 151 22.43 8.18 16.74
CA PRO A 151 22.02 9.53 17.06
C PRO A 151 21.53 10.26 15.80
N PRO A 152 20.64 11.26 15.94
CA PRO A 152 20.25 12.12 14.83
C PRO A 152 21.48 12.72 14.13
N CYS A 153 21.42 12.78 12.80
CA CYS A 153 22.52 13.27 11.94
C CYS A 153 23.80 12.41 11.97
N TYR A 154 23.74 11.17 12.44
CA TYR A 154 24.83 10.22 12.25
C TYR A 154 25.06 9.97 10.75
N PHE A 155 26.28 10.21 10.30
CA PHE A 155 26.69 10.02 8.91
C PHE A 155 28.15 9.59 8.88
N VAL A 156 28.46 8.58 8.06
CA VAL A 156 29.82 8.13 7.81
C VAL A 156 30.28 8.75 6.49
N PRO A 157 31.34 9.58 6.47
CA PRO A 157 31.88 10.13 5.23
C PRO A 157 32.27 9.03 4.24
N HIS A 158 31.82 9.15 2.99
CA HIS A 158 32.01 8.11 1.97
C HIS A 158 33.49 7.76 1.69
N LYS A 159 34.41 8.73 1.86
CA LYS A 159 35.85 8.48 1.79
C LYS A 159 36.32 7.54 2.90
N LEU A 160 35.84 7.77 4.13
CA LEU A 160 36.16 6.94 5.29
C LEU A 160 35.55 5.55 5.13
N GLU A 161 34.28 5.44 4.75
CA GLU A 161 33.60 4.17 4.49
C GLU A 161 34.41 3.30 3.50
N LYS A 162 34.81 3.87 2.35
CA LYS A 162 35.64 3.17 1.37
C LYS A 162 36.97 2.71 1.93
N ALA A 163 37.60 3.53 2.74
CA ALA A 163 38.91 3.22 3.31
C ALA A 163 38.81 2.10 4.37
N LEU A 164 37.74 2.07 5.17
CA LEU A 164 37.45 1.00 6.13
C LEU A 164 37.14 -0.33 5.42
N ILE A 165 36.33 -0.29 4.36
CA ILE A 165 36.01 -1.46 3.51
C ILE A 165 37.30 -2.01 2.88
N ASN A 166 38.14 -1.15 2.30
CA ASN A 166 39.42 -1.56 1.70
C ASN A 166 40.41 -2.12 2.74
N ALA A 167 40.31 -1.68 3.99
CA ALA A 167 41.11 -2.18 5.10
C ALA A 167 40.54 -3.47 5.72
N SER A 168 39.41 -4.00 5.19
CA SER A 168 38.70 -5.17 5.72
C SER A 168 38.32 -5.04 7.21
N ILE A 169 38.04 -3.82 7.67
CA ILE A 169 37.66 -3.58 9.07
C ILE A 169 36.17 -3.96 9.25
N PRO A 170 35.84 -4.89 10.18
CA PRO A 170 34.47 -5.29 10.46
C PRO A 170 33.55 -4.11 10.81
N THR A 171 32.33 -4.11 10.28
CA THR A 171 31.37 -3.01 10.45
C THR A 171 30.95 -2.78 11.89
N SER A 172 30.97 -3.83 12.72
CA SER A 172 30.70 -3.74 14.17
C SER A 172 31.63 -2.79 14.92
N LEU A 173 32.82 -2.54 14.38
CA LEU A 173 33.83 -1.69 14.99
C LEU A 173 33.70 -0.22 14.58
N TRP A 174 32.86 0.10 13.59
CA TRP A 174 32.79 1.45 13.03
C TRP A 174 32.22 2.46 14.03
N ASN A 175 31.34 2.03 14.94
CA ASN A 175 30.79 2.86 16.02
C ASN A 175 31.85 3.32 17.04
N MET A 176 33.01 2.67 17.08
CA MET A 176 34.11 3.05 17.97
C MET A 176 35.05 4.09 17.35
N ILE A 177 34.87 4.42 16.07
CA ILE A 177 35.69 5.41 15.38
C ILE A 177 35.30 6.81 15.88
N THR A 178 36.21 7.44 16.62
CA THR A 178 36.07 8.84 17.02
C THR A 178 36.71 9.72 15.95
N LEU A 179 35.91 10.38 15.13
CA LEU A 179 36.42 11.41 14.22
C LEU A 179 36.60 12.73 14.98
N PRO A 180 37.75 13.40 14.83
CA PRO A 180 38.03 14.63 15.58
C PRO A 180 37.14 15.83 15.18
N THR A 181 36.44 15.78 14.04
CA THR A 181 35.66 16.93 13.52
C THR A 181 34.42 16.50 12.73
N PHE A 182 33.35 17.30 12.75
CA PHE A 182 32.17 17.19 11.86
C PHE A 182 32.43 17.55 10.38
N LYS A 183 33.69 17.66 9.96
CA LYS A 183 34.09 18.00 8.59
C LYS A 183 34.52 16.74 7.85
N ASP A 184 34.47 16.79 6.52
CA ASP A 184 35.03 15.71 5.69
C ASP A 184 36.48 15.45 6.11
N PRO A 185 36.81 14.22 6.55
CA PRO A 185 38.15 13.91 7.02
C PRO A 185 39.13 14.02 5.87
N THR A 186 40.29 14.60 6.17
CA THR A 186 41.43 14.62 5.26
C THR A 186 42.01 13.22 5.10
N ASP A 187 42.68 12.96 3.97
CA ASP A 187 43.21 11.63 3.68
C ASP A 187 44.21 11.16 4.78
N LYS A 188 44.93 12.08 5.41
CA LYS A 188 45.82 11.80 6.56
C LYS A 188 45.07 11.34 7.81
N GLU A 189 43.96 12.01 8.15
CA GLU A 189 43.13 11.63 9.30
C GLU A 189 42.51 10.23 9.09
N ILE A 190 42.12 9.90 7.85
CA ILE A 190 41.61 8.57 7.49
C ILE A 190 42.71 7.51 7.69
N GLU A 191 43.93 7.78 7.23
CA GLU A 191 45.07 6.87 7.40
C GLU A 191 45.40 6.64 8.88
N GLU A 192 45.40 7.71 9.70
CA GLU A 192 45.65 7.61 11.14
C GLU A 192 44.60 6.73 11.85
N VAL A 193 43.32 6.92 11.52
CA VAL A 193 42.23 6.07 12.05
C VAL A 193 42.47 4.61 11.66
N ILE A 194 42.76 4.32 10.38
CA ILE A 194 42.98 2.93 9.94
C ILE A 194 44.19 2.31 10.64
N GLN A 195 45.27 3.06 10.85
CA GLN A 195 46.45 2.57 11.55
C GLN A 195 46.17 2.27 13.02
N GLN A 196 45.40 3.12 13.71
CA GLN A 196 44.99 2.85 15.09
C GLN A 196 44.23 1.52 15.21
N PHE A 197 43.32 1.24 14.28
CA PHE A 197 42.60 -0.03 14.26
C PHE A 197 43.50 -1.22 13.89
N LYS A 198 44.44 -1.07 12.96
CA LYS A 198 45.37 -2.15 12.62
C LYS A 198 46.35 -2.50 13.75
N VAL A 199 46.71 -1.52 14.59
CA VAL A 199 47.64 -1.73 15.72
C VAL A 199 46.93 -2.31 16.94
N GLY A 200 45.62 -2.08 17.09
CA GLY A 200 44.82 -2.54 18.23
C GLY A 200 44.30 -3.99 18.15
N PHE A 201 44.34 -4.62 16.97
CA PHE A 201 43.81 -5.98 16.76
C PHE A 201 44.94 -6.97 16.43
N SER A 202 45.00 -8.08 17.14
CA SER A 202 45.90 -9.19 16.83
C SER A 202 45.41 -9.91 15.57
N ASN A 203 46.32 -10.43 14.73
CA ASN A 203 45.92 -11.17 13.50
C ASN A 203 44.95 -12.34 13.79
N ASP A 204 45.02 -12.95 14.98
CA ASP A 204 44.14 -14.06 15.42
C ASP A 204 42.67 -13.65 15.64
N ASP A 205 42.40 -12.37 15.95
CA ASP A 205 41.03 -11.87 16.14
C ASP A 205 40.34 -11.63 14.79
N LEU A 206 41.12 -11.35 13.74
CA LEU A 206 40.61 -11.05 12.40
C LEU A 206 40.17 -12.32 11.64
N GLU A 207 40.81 -13.46 11.90
CA GLU A 207 40.46 -14.76 11.28
C GLU A 207 39.15 -15.36 11.85
N ASN A 208 38.77 -15.01 13.07
CA ASN A 208 37.53 -15.46 13.71
C ASN A 208 36.34 -14.52 13.46
N THR A 209 36.55 -13.41 12.75
CA THR A 209 35.48 -12.44 12.48
C THR A 209 34.53 -12.95 11.39
N PRO A 210 33.21 -12.91 11.62
CA PRO A 210 32.24 -13.40 10.65
C PRO A 210 32.36 -12.66 9.31
N LEU A 211 32.29 -13.45 8.24
CA LEU A 211 32.21 -13.11 6.82
C LEU A 211 32.13 -11.60 6.50
N PHE A 212 33.17 -11.05 5.87
CA PHE A 212 33.20 -9.67 5.40
C PHE A 212 32.02 -9.39 4.45
N VAL A 213 31.12 -8.50 4.86
CA VAL A 213 30.00 -8.01 4.06
C VAL A 213 30.36 -6.61 3.56
N PRO A 214 30.37 -6.34 2.23
CA PRO A 214 30.82 -5.07 1.66
C PRO A 214 29.77 -3.95 1.79
N TYR A 215 28.99 -3.95 2.88
CA TYR A 215 27.92 -2.99 3.16
C TYR A 215 28.03 -2.49 4.60
N ASN A 216 27.70 -1.22 4.81
CA ASN A 216 27.71 -0.63 6.14
C ASN A 216 26.43 -1.01 6.91
N LEU A 217 26.41 -2.18 7.55
CA LEU A 217 25.30 -2.65 8.39
C LEU A 217 24.90 -1.70 9.53
N VAL A 218 25.74 -0.71 9.88
CA VAL A 218 25.41 0.32 10.86
C VAL A 218 24.44 1.33 10.25
N THR A 219 24.65 1.77 9.01
CA THR A 219 23.82 2.80 8.34
C THR A 219 22.93 2.27 7.23
N GLN A 220 23.05 1.00 6.88
CA GLN A 220 22.36 0.35 5.77
C GLN A 220 21.62 -0.87 6.30
N HIS A 221 20.36 -1.00 5.90
CA HIS A 221 19.57 -2.21 6.07
C HIS A 221 19.36 -2.91 4.73
N SER A 222 19.25 -4.24 4.78
CA SER A 222 18.85 -5.03 3.61
C SER A 222 17.35 -5.30 3.68
N ILE A 223 16.62 -4.96 2.63
CA ILE A 223 15.18 -5.18 2.53
C ILE A 223 14.91 -6.06 1.31
N PRO A 224 14.22 -7.21 1.49
CA PRO A 224 13.81 -8.04 0.36
C PRO A 224 12.85 -7.32 -0.58
N ASP A 225 12.94 -7.60 -1.88
CA ASP A 225 12.04 -7.03 -2.90
C ASP A 225 10.56 -7.30 -2.57
N LYS A 226 10.24 -8.50 -2.03
CA LYS A 226 8.89 -8.86 -1.60
C LYS A 226 8.39 -7.95 -0.49
N SER A 227 9.23 -7.62 0.49
CA SER A 227 8.84 -6.75 1.60
C SER A 227 8.48 -5.34 1.15
N ILE A 228 9.16 -4.81 0.12
CA ILE A 228 8.76 -3.51 -0.48
C ILE A 228 7.40 -3.64 -1.17
N ALA A 229 7.11 -4.76 -1.84
CA ALA A 229 5.78 -5.00 -2.41
C ALA A 229 4.68 -5.09 -1.33
N ASP A 230 4.94 -5.80 -0.23
CA ASP A 230 4.02 -5.93 0.91
C ASP A 230 3.75 -4.56 1.55
N CYS A 231 4.78 -3.72 1.66
CA CYS A 231 4.67 -2.34 2.13
C CYS A 231 3.79 -1.49 1.19
N VAL A 232 3.89 -1.66 -0.13
CA VAL A 232 2.99 -0.98 -1.08
C VAL A 232 1.54 -1.39 -0.84
N GLU A 233 1.27 -2.68 -0.65
CA GLU A 233 -0.07 -3.20 -0.32
C GLU A 233 -0.55 -2.62 1.00
N ALA A 234 0.30 -2.63 2.04
CA ALA A 234 -0.04 -2.06 3.34
C ALA A 234 -0.35 -0.56 3.28
N LEU A 235 0.38 0.21 2.47
CA LEU A 235 0.09 1.64 2.27
C LEU A 235 -1.23 1.84 1.52
N ILE A 236 -1.58 0.98 0.55
CA ILE A 236 -2.92 1.00 -0.07
C ILE A 236 -3.99 0.74 1.00
N GLY A 237 -3.77 -0.25 1.88
CA GLY A 237 -4.63 -0.53 3.02
C GLY A 237 -4.78 0.65 3.97
N ALA A 238 -3.69 1.34 4.29
CA ALA A 238 -3.68 2.55 5.13
C ALA A 238 -4.55 3.68 4.56
N TYR A 239 -4.44 3.93 3.25
CA TYR A 239 -5.28 4.91 2.56
C TYR A 239 -6.74 4.46 2.46
N LEU A 240 -7.00 3.16 2.32
CA LEU A 240 -8.35 2.63 2.29
C LEU A 240 -9.07 2.83 3.63
N ILE A 241 -8.40 2.54 4.75
CA ILE A 241 -9.01 2.69 6.07
C ILE A 241 -9.18 4.15 6.49
N SER A 242 -8.26 5.02 6.08
CA SER A 242 -8.26 6.43 6.51
C SER A 242 -9.04 7.34 5.58
N CYS A 243 -8.97 7.09 4.27
CA CYS A 243 -9.48 7.99 3.22
C CYS A 243 -10.60 7.34 2.37
N GLY A 244 -11.05 6.14 2.72
CA GLY A 244 -12.03 5.38 1.95
C GLY A 244 -11.51 4.90 0.59
N ALA A 245 -12.40 4.25 -0.16
CA ALA A 245 -12.09 3.66 -1.46
C ALA A 245 -11.57 4.69 -2.46
N ARG A 246 -12.17 5.89 -2.51
CA ARG A 246 -11.72 6.95 -3.41
C ARG A 246 -10.30 7.41 -3.08
N GLY A 247 -9.97 7.60 -1.80
CA GLY A 247 -8.64 8.00 -1.37
C GLY A 247 -7.58 6.95 -1.72
N ALA A 248 -7.89 5.67 -1.54
CA ALA A 248 -7.03 4.57 -1.97
C ALA A 248 -6.81 4.54 -3.48
N LEU A 249 -7.85 4.73 -4.30
CA LEU A 249 -7.72 4.79 -5.77
C LEU A 249 -6.85 5.96 -6.24
N LEU A 250 -6.93 7.12 -5.58
CA LEU A 250 -6.07 8.26 -5.85
C LEU A 250 -4.61 7.96 -5.49
N PHE A 251 -4.36 7.33 -4.33
CA PHE A 251 -3.03 6.89 -3.93
C PHE A 251 -2.44 5.87 -4.91
N MET A 252 -3.22 4.87 -5.33
CA MET A 252 -2.82 3.89 -6.35
C MET A 252 -2.48 4.56 -7.69
N SER A 253 -3.26 5.57 -8.10
CA SER A 253 -2.98 6.33 -9.32
C SER A 253 -1.68 7.13 -9.19
N TRP A 254 -1.42 7.74 -8.02
CA TRP A 254 -0.17 8.44 -7.72
C TRP A 254 1.07 7.51 -7.67
N LEU A 255 0.88 6.25 -7.26
CA LEU A 255 1.90 5.21 -7.38
C LEU A 255 2.22 4.87 -8.84
N GLY A 256 1.32 5.16 -9.78
CA GLY A 256 1.44 4.80 -11.19
C GLY A 256 0.64 3.57 -11.60
N ILE A 257 -0.28 3.10 -10.74
CA ILE A 257 -1.20 2.01 -11.07
C ILE A 257 -2.42 2.61 -11.79
N ARG A 258 -2.76 2.07 -12.96
CA ARG A 258 -3.93 2.53 -13.72
C ARG A 258 -5.21 1.92 -13.16
N VAL A 259 -5.88 2.68 -12.29
CA VAL A 259 -7.18 2.29 -11.70
C VAL A 259 -8.28 3.35 -11.85
N LEU A 260 -7.95 4.51 -12.42
CA LEU A 260 -8.89 5.59 -12.69
C LEU A 260 -8.67 6.15 -14.10
N PRO A 261 -9.73 6.61 -14.79
CA PRO A 261 -9.59 7.26 -16.08
C PRO A 261 -8.97 8.66 -15.92
N SER A 262 -8.07 9.03 -16.83
CA SER A 262 -7.52 10.39 -16.91
C SER A 262 -8.47 11.30 -17.68
N LEU A 263 -8.76 12.49 -17.14
CA LEU A 263 -9.43 13.56 -17.86
C LEU A 263 -8.41 14.53 -18.48
N ASP A 264 -8.88 15.35 -19.40
CA ASP A 264 -8.08 16.29 -20.21
C ASP A 264 -7.23 17.27 -19.40
N ASN A 265 -7.60 17.55 -18.14
CA ASN A 265 -6.90 18.48 -17.25
C ASN A 265 -5.98 17.80 -16.22
N SER A 266 -5.48 16.59 -16.51
CA SER A 266 -4.72 15.76 -15.56
C SER A 266 -5.48 15.41 -14.26
N LYS A 267 -6.80 15.62 -14.26
CA LYS A 267 -7.69 15.22 -13.17
C LYS A 267 -8.09 13.76 -13.34
N LEU A 268 -8.21 13.06 -12.21
CA LEU A 268 -8.64 11.67 -12.18
C LEU A 268 -10.17 11.57 -12.07
N GLY A 269 -10.78 10.87 -13.02
CA GLY A 269 -12.24 10.70 -13.10
C GLY A 269 -12.76 9.59 -12.19
N TYR A 270 -14.04 9.29 -12.35
CA TYR A 270 -14.70 8.14 -11.75
C TYR A 270 -14.85 7.02 -12.78
N LEU A 271 -14.75 5.77 -12.32
CA LEU A 271 -15.13 4.63 -13.14
C LEU A 271 -16.62 4.72 -13.45
N LYS A 272 -16.96 4.64 -14.74
CA LYS A 272 -18.35 4.51 -15.17
C LYS A 272 -18.77 3.05 -15.04
N PRO A 273 -20.02 2.77 -14.64
CA PRO A 273 -20.54 1.41 -14.70
C PRO A 273 -20.50 0.92 -16.16
N PRO A 274 -20.35 -0.40 -16.36
CA PRO A 274 -20.43 -1.00 -17.69
C PRO A 274 -21.76 -0.65 -18.36
N SER A 275 -21.80 -0.65 -19.69
CA SER A 275 -23.05 -0.52 -20.44
C SER A 275 -23.95 -1.73 -20.19
N SER A 276 -25.26 -1.53 -20.31
CA SER A 276 -26.24 -2.62 -20.23
C SER A 276 -25.91 -3.72 -21.26
N PRO A 277 -25.88 -4.99 -20.86
CA PRO A 277 -25.67 -6.14 -21.75
C PRO A 277 -26.75 -6.27 -22.83
N LEU A 278 -27.89 -5.59 -22.65
CA LEU A 278 -29.01 -5.67 -23.57
C LEU A 278 -28.63 -5.13 -24.96
N LEU A 279 -28.66 -6.02 -25.95
CA LEU A 279 -28.38 -5.69 -27.35
C LEU A 279 -29.53 -4.85 -27.93
N ARG A 280 -29.32 -3.55 -28.06
CA ARG A 280 -30.32 -2.62 -28.62
C ARG A 280 -30.44 -2.63 -30.14
N ASN A 281 -29.68 -3.48 -30.82
CA ASN A 281 -29.69 -3.60 -32.28
C ASN A 281 -30.81 -4.53 -32.80
N VAL A 282 -31.62 -5.10 -31.89
CA VAL A 282 -32.72 -6.04 -32.20
C VAL A 282 -34.06 -5.31 -32.17
N HIS A 283 -35.04 -5.81 -32.93
CA HIS A 283 -36.41 -5.31 -32.91
C HIS A 283 -37.10 -5.76 -31.61
N ASP A 284 -37.46 -4.82 -30.72
CA ASP A 284 -38.04 -5.06 -29.38
C ASP A 284 -37.15 -5.84 -28.39
N PRO A 285 -36.01 -5.25 -27.94
CA PRO A 285 -35.10 -5.91 -27.02
C PRO A 285 -35.70 -6.13 -25.63
N GLU A 286 -36.60 -5.25 -25.17
CA GLU A 286 -37.31 -5.41 -23.91
C GLU A 286 -38.27 -6.60 -23.92
N GLY A 287 -39.00 -6.82 -25.01
CA GLY A 287 -39.89 -7.97 -25.17
C GLY A 287 -39.14 -9.30 -25.21
N GLU A 288 -37.98 -9.34 -25.86
CA GLU A 288 -37.14 -10.54 -25.89
C GLU A 288 -36.51 -10.83 -24.51
N LEU A 289 -36.03 -9.80 -23.82
CA LEU A 289 -35.56 -9.92 -22.44
C LEU A 289 -36.66 -10.48 -21.53
N ALA A 290 -37.90 -9.96 -21.64
CA ALA A 290 -39.02 -10.44 -20.83
C ALA A 290 -39.32 -11.94 -21.06
N LYS A 291 -39.17 -12.43 -22.30
CA LYS A 291 -39.33 -13.86 -22.60
C LYS A 291 -38.24 -14.71 -21.96
N LEU A 292 -36.98 -14.27 -22.05
CA LEU A 292 -35.83 -14.97 -21.46
C LEU A 292 -35.82 -14.92 -19.93
N MET A 293 -36.47 -13.92 -19.34
CA MET A 293 -36.57 -13.72 -17.89
C MET A 293 -37.70 -14.53 -17.23
N ASN A 294 -38.50 -15.29 -17.99
CA ASN A 294 -39.63 -16.03 -17.44
C ASN A 294 -39.17 -17.00 -16.33
N GLY A 295 -39.72 -16.82 -15.13
CA GLY A 295 -39.42 -17.66 -13.96
C GLY A 295 -38.36 -17.08 -13.03
N PHE A 296 -37.64 -16.04 -13.46
CA PHE A 296 -36.67 -15.34 -12.60
C PHE A 296 -37.34 -14.50 -11.52
N GLU A 297 -38.65 -14.23 -11.61
CA GLU A 297 -39.41 -13.58 -10.53
C GLU A 297 -39.34 -14.38 -9.22
N SER A 298 -39.40 -15.71 -9.31
CA SER A 298 -39.24 -16.58 -8.14
C SER A 298 -37.85 -16.41 -7.54
N PHE A 299 -36.81 -16.32 -8.38
CA PHE A 299 -35.44 -16.09 -7.92
C PHE A 299 -35.27 -14.74 -7.21
N GLU A 300 -35.78 -13.65 -7.79
CA GLU A 300 -35.78 -12.31 -7.16
C GLU A 300 -36.54 -12.32 -5.82
N GLN A 301 -37.66 -13.05 -5.74
CA GLN A 301 -38.44 -13.18 -4.51
C GLN A 301 -37.68 -13.94 -3.41
N HIS A 302 -37.01 -15.05 -3.75
CA HIS A 302 -36.18 -15.80 -2.80
C HIS A 302 -34.98 -14.98 -2.33
N LEU A 303 -34.38 -14.17 -3.21
CA LEU A 303 -33.29 -13.26 -2.86
C LEU A 303 -33.76 -12.05 -2.04
N GLY A 304 -35.05 -11.70 -2.12
CA GLY A 304 -35.61 -10.48 -1.53
C GLY A 304 -35.08 -9.20 -2.20
N TYR A 305 -34.59 -9.31 -3.45
CA TYR A 305 -33.97 -8.20 -4.18
C TYR A 305 -34.46 -8.18 -5.63
N ARG A 306 -34.84 -6.97 -6.10
CA ARG A 306 -35.27 -6.74 -7.48
C ARG A 306 -34.20 -5.98 -8.24
N PHE A 307 -33.70 -6.57 -9.31
CA PHE A 307 -32.65 -6.00 -10.15
C PHE A 307 -33.21 -4.80 -10.93
N GLN A 308 -32.46 -3.69 -10.95
CA GLN A 308 -32.83 -2.50 -11.72
C GLN A 308 -32.70 -2.73 -13.22
N ASP A 309 -31.59 -3.34 -13.63
CA ASP A 309 -31.38 -3.82 -15.00
C ASP A 309 -31.25 -5.34 -14.96
N ARG A 310 -32.30 -6.02 -15.42
CA ARG A 310 -32.39 -7.48 -15.36
C ARG A 310 -31.56 -8.16 -16.45
N SER A 311 -31.03 -7.42 -17.43
CA SER A 311 -30.13 -8.00 -18.44
C SER A 311 -28.81 -8.49 -17.83
N TYR A 312 -28.31 -7.85 -16.77
CA TYR A 312 -27.16 -8.36 -16.01
C TYR A 312 -27.48 -9.65 -15.27
N LEU A 313 -28.69 -9.79 -14.71
CA LEU A 313 -29.10 -11.04 -14.06
C LEU A 313 -29.15 -12.19 -15.08
N LEU A 314 -29.72 -11.93 -16.25
CA LEU A 314 -29.74 -12.90 -17.33
C LEU A 314 -28.31 -13.29 -17.74
N GLN A 315 -27.43 -12.30 -17.98
CA GLN A 315 -26.03 -12.55 -18.34
C GLN A 315 -25.27 -13.35 -17.28
N ALA A 316 -25.52 -13.12 -16.00
CA ALA A 316 -24.86 -13.86 -14.92
C ALA A 316 -25.27 -15.35 -14.84
N MET A 317 -26.37 -15.71 -15.48
CA MET A 317 -26.97 -17.06 -15.44
C MET A 317 -26.80 -17.82 -16.75
N THR A 318 -26.13 -17.22 -17.74
CA THR A 318 -25.80 -17.79 -19.06
C THR A 318 -24.30 -17.95 -19.21
#